data_AF-A0A5P9ET30-F1
#
_entry.id   AF-A0A5P9ET30-F1
#
_cell.length_a   1.000
_cell.length_b   1.000
_cell.length_c   1.000
_cell.angle_alpha   90.00
_cell.angle_beta   90.00
_cell.angle_gamma   90.00
#
_symmetry.space_group_name_H-M   'P 1'
#
loop_
_entity.id
_entity.type
_entity.pdbx_description
1 polymer ?
#
loop_
_entity_poly.entity_id
_entity_poly.type
_entity_poly.pdbx_seq_one_letter_code
_entity_poly.pdbx_strand_id
1 'polypeptide(L)'
;MNLSIPIQLKSEPVTFGGQDFQLYELSAYHRCEYLEKTSAEIPISKDDEPEKIEFKTYGDVWAFRGGDVKTRLLLVAYSLWTNPDCENSLEDIYDNLIRCVSKEKVDSLYVPAAKLSGLYTEPKESEEEEESEKKD
;
A
#
# COMPACT_ATOMS: atom_id res chain seq x y z
N MET A 1 -15.66 -34.82 11.25
CA MET A 1 -15.78 -34.11 9.97
C MET A 1 -15.18 -32.73 10.19
N ASN A 2 -14.00 -32.45 9.65
CA ASN A 2 -13.41 -31.12 9.73
C ASN A 2 -14.09 -30.25 8.66
N LEU A 3 -14.98 -29.37 9.09
CA LEU A 3 -15.47 -28.27 8.27
C LEU A 3 -14.32 -27.25 8.16
N SER A 4 -13.41 -27.45 7.20
CA SER A 4 -12.58 -26.33 6.74
C SER A 4 -13.49 -25.41 5.95
N ILE A 5 -14.02 -24.39 6.62
CA ILE A 5 -14.63 -23.25 5.94
C ILE A 5 -13.47 -22.62 5.14
N PRO A 6 -13.54 -22.54 3.80
CA PRO A 6 -12.51 -21.86 3.05
C PRO A 6 -12.45 -20.42 3.56
N ILE A 7 -11.27 -19.98 3.98
CA ILE A 7 -11.05 -18.59 4.37
C ILE A 7 -11.22 -17.77 3.10
N GLN A 8 -12.39 -17.16 2.96
CA GLN A 8 -12.71 -16.29 1.85
C GLN A 8 -12.10 -14.93 2.15
N LEU A 9 -11.08 -14.56 1.37
CA LEU A 9 -10.47 -13.25 1.45
C LEU A 9 -11.50 -12.19 1.06
N LYS A 10 -11.57 -11.10 1.82
CA LYS A 10 -12.39 -9.93 1.48
C LYS A 10 -11.97 -9.38 0.13
N SER A 11 -12.93 -8.82 -0.60
CA SER A 11 -12.69 -8.22 -1.89
C SER A 11 -13.50 -6.94 -2.08
N GLU A 12 -12.97 -6.01 -2.87
CA GLU A 12 -13.62 -4.74 -3.20
C GLU A 12 -13.47 -4.42 -4.70
N PRO A 13 -14.56 -4.06 -5.40
CA PRO A 13 -14.47 -3.62 -6.78
C PRO A 13 -13.94 -2.19 -6.85
N VAL A 14 -13.01 -1.93 -7.77
CA VAL A 14 -12.43 -0.61 -8.03
C VAL A 14 -12.46 -0.32 -9.51
N THR A 15 -12.98 0.86 -9.88
CA THR A 15 -12.95 1.33 -11.27
C THR A 15 -11.71 2.19 -11.49
N PHE A 16 -10.88 1.81 -12.46
CA PHE A 16 -9.68 2.54 -12.85
C PHE A 16 -9.55 2.62 -14.37
N GLY A 17 -9.34 3.82 -14.93
CA GLY A 17 -9.19 3.99 -16.37
C GLY A 17 -10.40 3.55 -17.20
N GLY A 18 -11.59 3.48 -16.61
CA GLY A 18 -12.81 2.98 -17.26
C GLY A 18 -12.93 1.45 -17.28
N GLN A 19 -12.08 0.74 -16.53
CA GLN A 19 -12.15 -0.70 -16.34
C GLN A 19 -12.41 -1.02 -14.87
N ASP A 20 -13.21 -2.06 -14.62
CA ASP A 20 -13.50 -2.54 -13.27
C ASP A 20 -12.55 -3.68 -12.91
N PHE A 21 -11.93 -3.56 -11.74
CA PHE A 21 -11.02 -4.54 -11.17
C PHE A 21 -11.58 -5.04 -9.85
N GLN A 22 -11.32 -6.30 -9.55
CA GLN A 22 -11.59 -6.86 -8.23
C GLN A 22 -10.29 -6.91 -7.43
N LEU A 23 -10.19 -6.08 -6.40
CA LEU A 23 -9.10 -6.13 -5.43
C LEU A 23 -9.44 -7.12 -4.32
N TYR A 24 -8.44 -7.81 -3.80
CA TYR A 24 -8.56 -8.74 -2.68
C TYR A 24 -7.67 -8.32 -1.51
N GLU A 25 -8.10 -8.60 -0.27
CA GLU A 25 -7.25 -8.44 0.90
C GLU A 25 -6.06 -9.40 0.80
N LEU A 26 -4.88 -8.92 1.20
CA LEU A 26 -3.72 -9.79 1.29
C LEU A 26 -3.87 -10.74 2.49
N SER A 27 -3.56 -12.01 2.28
CA SER A 27 -3.38 -12.97 3.37
C SER A 27 -2.27 -12.52 4.33
N ALA A 28 -2.21 -13.08 5.54
CA ALA A 28 -1.10 -12.82 6.46
C ALA A 28 0.27 -13.13 5.81
N TYR A 29 0.36 -14.22 5.06
CA TYR A 29 1.56 -14.59 4.33
C TYR A 29 1.96 -13.54 3.28
N HIS A 30 1.03 -13.12 2.41
CA HIS A 30 1.30 -12.13 1.38
C HIS A 30 1.66 -10.76 1.97
N ARG A 31 1.05 -10.37 3.10
CA ARG A 31 1.43 -9.13 3.80
C ARG A 31 2.86 -9.18 4.30
N CYS A 32 3.28 -10.29 4.90
CA CYS A 32 4.67 -10.46 5.33
C CYS A 32 5.62 -10.40 4.14
N GLU A 33 5.32 -11.10 3.06
CA GLU A 33 6.16 -11.09 1.85
C GLU A 33 6.28 -9.68 1.24
N TYR A 34 5.16 -8.97 1.15
CA TYR A 34 5.14 -7.57 0.71
C TYR A 34 5.99 -6.67 1.61
N LEU A 35 5.85 -6.79 2.93
CA LEU A 35 6.61 -5.99 3.88
C LEU A 35 8.10 -6.31 3.80
N GLU A 36 8.49 -7.58 3.72
CA GLU A 36 9.89 -7.98 3.56
C GLU A 36 10.52 -7.38 2.29
N LYS A 37 9.81 -7.43 1.15
CA LYS A 37 10.28 -6.86 -0.11
C LYS A 37 10.42 -5.34 -0.08
N THR A 38 9.63 -4.66 0.74
CA THR A 38 9.59 -3.19 0.80
C THR A 38 10.41 -2.63 1.95
N SER A 39 10.73 -3.43 2.96
CA SER A 39 11.59 -3.08 4.09
C SER A 39 13.06 -3.42 3.88
N ALA A 40 13.41 -4.23 2.87
CA ALA A 40 14.79 -4.66 2.61
C ALA A 40 15.78 -3.49 2.37
N GLU A 41 15.27 -2.32 1.98
CA GLU A 41 16.06 -1.11 1.74
C GLU A 41 15.95 -0.06 2.86
N ILE A 42 15.20 -0.33 3.94
CA ILE A 42 15.12 0.58 5.08
C ILE A 42 16.37 0.38 5.93
N PRO A 43 17.31 1.34 5.99
CA PRO A 43 18.43 1.23 6.91
C PRO A 43 17.88 1.16 8.33
N ILE A 44 18.15 0.07 9.03
CA ILE A 44 17.89 -0.03 10.46
C ILE A 44 18.89 0.91 11.13
N SER A 45 18.45 2.13 11.44
CA SER A 45 19.22 3.02 12.30
C SER A 45 19.48 2.28 13.61
N LYS A 46 20.75 2.14 13.99
CA LYS A 46 21.12 1.56 15.29
C LYS A 46 20.89 2.54 16.44
N ASP A 47 20.59 3.80 16.12
CA ASP A 47 20.31 4.87 17.05
C ASP A 47 18.83 5.29 16.92
N ASP A 48 18.13 5.44 18.06
CA ASP A 48 16.68 5.68 18.19
C ASP A 48 16.18 7.02 17.60
N GLU A 49 17.03 7.80 16.92
CA GLU A 49 16.59 8.99 16.22
C GLU A 49 16.37 8.68 14.73
N PRO A 50 15.14 8.81 14.19
CA PRO A 50 14.93 8.70 12.76
C PRO A 50 15.75 9.79 12.07
N GLU A 51 16.72 9.38 11.25
CA GLU A 51 17.49 10.32 10.43
C GLU A 51 16.50 11.17 9.64
N LYS A 52 16.49 12.49 9.90
CA LYS A 52 15.77 13.43 9.05
C LYS A 52 16.39 13.34 7.67
N ILE A 53 15.68 12.70 6.75
CA ILE A 53 16.10 12.63 5.34
C ILE A 53 15.97 14.05 4.77
N GLU A 54 17.08 14.79 4.77
CA GLU A 54 17.19 16.06 4.07
C GLU A 54 17.43 15.80 2.58
N PHE A 55 16.40 16.02 1.77
CA PHE A 55 16.52 15.93 0.31
C PHE A 55 17.32 17.12 -0.22
N LYS A 56 18.53 16.87 -0.73
CA LYS A 56 19.44 17.92 -1.23
C LYS A 56 19.07 18.39 -2.64
N THR A 57 18.37 17.57 -3.41
CA THR A 57 17.95 17.89 -4.78
C THR A 57 16.51 17.45 -5.06
N TYR A 58 15.88 18.08 -6.06
CA TYR A 58 14.60 17.58 -6.59
C TYR A 58 14.73 16.14 -7.10
N GLY A 59 15.89 15.74 -7.63
CA GLY A 59 16.16 14.36 -8.04
C GLY A 59 16.02 13.36 -6.90
N ASP A 60 16.48 13.71 -5.70
CA ASP A 60 16.37 12.88 -4.50
C ASP A 60 14.91 12.75 -4.04
N VAL A 61 14.14 13.84 -4.11
CA VAL A 61 12.70 13.83 -3.85
C VAL A 61 11.98 12.93 -4.86
N TRP A 62 12.36 12.99 -6.14
CA TRP A 62 11.75 12.19 -7.21
C TRP A 62 12.14 10.71 -7.13
N ALA A 63 13.36 10.40 -6.69
CA ALA A 63 13.83 9.03 -6.45
C ALA A 63 13.12 8.42 -5.24
N PHE A 64 13.00 9.18 -4.14
CA PHE A 64 12.27 8.79 -2.94
C PHE A 64 10.79 8.53 -3.24
N ARG A 65 10.12 9.48 -3.91
CA ARG A 65 8.73 9.31 -4.38
C ARG A 65 8.59 8.20 -5.43
N GLY A 66 9.64 7.94 -6.22
CA GLY A 66 9.67 6.85 -7.19
C GLY A 66 9.74 5.47 -6.55
N GLY A 67 10.51 5.32 -5.46
CA GLY A 67 10.51 4.13 -4.61
C GLY A 67 9.15 3.93 -3.94
N ASP A 68 8.56 5.00 -3.41
CA ASP A 68 7.21 4.98 -2.81
C ASP A 68 6.14 4.54 -3.83
N VAL A 69 6.14 5.08 -5.05
CA VAL A 69 5.21 4.65 -6.12
C VAL A 69 5.38 3.17 -6.47
N LYS A 70 6.62 2.68 -6.60
CA LYS A 70 6.89 1.26 -6.90
C LYS A 70 6.36 0.35 -5.80
N THR A 71 6.66 0.68 -4.54
CA THR A 71 6.16 -0.04 -3.38
C THR A 71 4.63 -0.06 -3.33
N ARG A 72 3.98 1.08 -3.58
CA ARG A 72 2.52 1.17 -3.64
C ARG A 72 1.92 0.31 -4.75
N LEU A 73 2.52 0.31 -5.94
CA LEU A 73 2.07 -0.53 -7.06
C LEU A 73 2.32 -2.02 -6.81
N LEU A 74 3.35 -2.38 -6.06
CA LEU A 74 3.58 -3.77 -5.65
C LEU A 74 2.44 -4.28 -4.75
N LEU A 75 1.96 -3.46 -3.81
CA LEU A 75 0.79 -3.82 -3.00
C LEU A 75 -0.46 -4.06 -3.86
N VAL A 76 -0.69 -3.18 -4.84
CA VAL A 76 -1.80 -3.33 -5.78
C VAL A 76 -1.65 -4.63 -6.60
N ALA A 77 -0.42 -4.96 -7.03
CA ALA A 77 -0.14 -6.20 -7.74
C ALA A 77 -0.49 -7.43 -6.89
N TYR A 78 -0.09 -7.46 -5.62
CA TYR A 78 -0.46 -8.54 -4.69
C TYR A 78 -1.98 -8.66 -4.53
N SER A 79 -2.69 -7.52 -4.44
CA SER A 79 -4.13 -7.51 -4.27
C SER A 79 -4.87 -8.06 -5.50
N LEU A 80 -4.38 -7.77 -6.71
CA LEU A 80 -4.91 -8.32 -7.96
C LEU A 80 -4.54 -9.80 -8.15
N TRP A 81 -3.30 -10.16 -7.83
CA TRP A 81 -2.78 -11.52 -7.97
C TRP A 81 -3.45 -12.51 -7.01
N THR A 82 -3.95 -12.02 -5.88
CA THR A 82 -4.69 -12.83 -4.89
C THR A 82 -6.07 -13.30 -5.42
N ASN A 83 -6.53 -12.78 -6.55
CA ASN A 83 -7.72 -13.29 -7.22
C ASN A 83 -7.51 -14.77 -7.61
N PRO A 84 -8.39 -15.70 -7.19
CA PRO A 84 -8.25 -17.13 -7.51
C PRO A 84 -8.30 -17.43 -9.01
N ASP A 85 -8.90 -16.55 -9.81
CA ASP A 85 -8.98 -16.68 -11.27
C ASP A 85 -7.80 -15.97 -11.99
N CYS A 86 -6.80 -15.48 -11.24
CA CYS A 86 -5.66 -14.81 -11.83
C CYS A 86 -4.69 -15.81 -12.47
N GLU A 87 -4.53 -15.73 -13.79
CA GLU A 87 -3.57 -16.57 -14.53
C GLU A 87 -2.19 -15.90 -14.71
N ASN A 88 -2.11 -14.59 -14.47
CA ASN A 88 -0.87 -13.83 -14.63
C ASN A 88 0.04 -14.00 -13.41
N SER A 89 1.36 -13.95 -13.63
CA SER A 89 2.31 -13.89 -12.52
C SER A 89 2.22 -12.54 -11.79
N LEU A 90 2.64 -12.52 -10.53
CA LEU A 90 2.73 -11.28 -9.76
C LEU A 90 3.65 -10.28 -10.47
N GLU A 91 4.77 -10.76 -11.02
CA GLU A 91 5.74 -9.96 -11.76
C GLU A 91 5.12 -9.32 -13.01
N ASP A 92 4.34 -10.07 -13.81
CA ASP A 92 3.69 -9.55 -15.00
C ASP A 92 2.67 -8.45 -14.66
N ILE A 93 1.89 -8.66 -13.60
CA ILE A 93 0.92 -7.66 -13.12
C ILE A 93 1.66 -6.41 -12.66
N TYR A 94 2.72 -6.56 -11.87
CA TYR A 94 3.49 -5.45 -11.34
C TYR A 94 4.18 -4.63 -12.44
N ASP A 95 4.82 -5.30 -13.40
CA ASP A 95 5.46 -4.65 -14.54
C ASP A 95 4.45 -3.90 -15.40
N ASN A 96 3.25 -4.46 -15.59
CA ASN A 96 2.17 -3.79 -16.30
C ASN A 96 1.68 -2.54 -15.56
N LEU A 97 1.47 -2.63 -14.25
CA LEU A 97 1.08 -1.50 -13.40
C LEU A 97 2.11 -0.36 -13.48
N ILE A 98 3.42 -0.67 -13.41
CA ILE A 98 4.49 0.34 -13.54
C ILE A 98 4.42 1.06 -14.90
N ARG A 99 4.08 0.34 -15.97
CA ARG A 99 4.03 0.92 -17.33
C ARG A 99 2.78 1.74 -17.58
N CYS A 100 1.65 1.36 -16.97
CA CYS A 100 0.34 1.90 -17.31
C CYS A 100 -0.23 2.89 -16.29
N VAL A 101 0.19 2.83 -15.02
CA VAL A 101 -0.36 3.71 -13.97
C VAL A 101 0.49 4.98 -13.86
N SER A 102 -0.14 6.13 -14.12
CA SER A 102 0.53 7.42 -13.88
C SER A 102 0.65 7.70 -12.39
N LYS A 103 1.69 8.42 -11.99
CA LYS A 103 2.01 8.68 -10.57
C LYS A 103 0.86 9.36 -9.83
N GLU A 104 0.14 10.25 -10.50
CA GLU A 104 -0.99 11.02 -9.96
C GLU A 104 -2.22 10.15 -9.70
N LYS A 105 -2.23 8.92 -10.24
CA LYS A 105 -3.35 7.99 -10.16
C LYS A 105 -3.07 6.77 -9.27
N VAL A 106 -1.84 6.62 -8.77
CA VAL A 106 -1.43 5.48 -7.92
C VAL A 106 -2.35 5.35 -6.70
N ASP A 107 -2.66 6.45 -6.02
CA ASP A 107 -3.45 6.42 -4.77
C ASP A 107 -4.88 5.93 -4.97
N SER A 108 -5.44 6.09 -6.18
CA SER A 108 -6.78 5.56 -6.50
C SER A 108 -6.85 4.03 -6.52
N LEU A 109 -5.70 3.36 -6.67
CA LEU A 109 -5.58 1.89 -6.59
C LEU A 109 -4.98 1.45 -5.24
N TYR A 110 -3.96 2.18 -4.77
CA TYR A 110 -3.21 1.84 -3.57
C TYR A 110 -4.06 1.97 -2.30
N VAL A 111 -4.80 3.07 -2.12
CA VAL A 111 -5.56 3.31 -0.88
C VAL A 111 -6.62 2.23 -0.65
N PRO A 112 -7.45 1.83 -1.65
CA PRO A 112 -8.36 0.70 -1.50
C PRO A 112 -7.64 -0.60 -1.15
N ALA A 113 -6.56 -0.96 -1.85
CA ALA A 113 -5.79 -2.18 -1.57
C ALA A 113 -5.19 -2.19 -0.15
N ALA A 114 -4.67 -1.04 0.29
CA ALA A 114 -4.07 -0.87 1.62
C ALA A 114 -5.11 -0.92 2.74
N LYS A 115 -6.27 -0.26 2.57
CA LYS A 115 -7.39 -0.36 3.51
C LYS A 115 -7.92 -1.78 3.62
N LEU A 116 -8.17 -2.42 2.48
CA LEU A 116 -8.69 -3.78 2.39
C LEU A 116 -7.75 -4.77 3.10
N SER A 117 -6.43 -4.55 3.01
CA SER A 117 -5.41 -5.39 3.63
C SER A 117 -5.02 -4.99 5.07
N GLY A 118 -5.66 -3.95 5.62
CA GLY A 118 -5.37 -3.43 6.97
C GLY A 118 -3.99 -2.77 7.12
N LEU A 119 -3.39 -2.30 6.03
CA LEU A 119 -2.11 -1.59 6.00
C LEU A 119 -2.27 -0.06 6.04
N TYR A 120 -3.51 0.42 5.88
CA TYR A 120 -3.84 1.83 5.95
C TYR A 120 -5.11 2.02 6.77
N THR A 121 -5.04 2.95 7.73
CA THR A 121 -6.18 3.46 8.48
C THR A 121 -6.26 4.96 8.25
N GLU A 122 -7.45 5.48 7.97
CA GLU A 122 -7.66 6.93 7.94
C GLU A 122 -7.35 7.51 9.33
N PRO A 123 -6.67 8.66 9.41
CA PRO A 123 -6.56 9.39 10.66
C PRO A 123 -7.98 9.68 11.14
N LYS A 124 -8.31 9.28 12.37
CA LYS A 124 -9.51 9.82 13.00
C LYS A 124 -9.27 11.31 13.13
N GLU A 125 -10.12 12.13 12.52
CA GLU A 125 -10.15 13.56 12.80
C GLU A 125 -10.20 13.71 14.32
N SER A 126 -9.10 14.18 14.90
CA SER A 126 -9.05 14.60 16.28
C SER A 126 -10.02 15.76 16.40
N GLU A 127 -11.12 15.54 17.11
CA GLU A 127 -11.90 16.64 17.68
C GLU A 127 -10.91 17.56 18.38
N GLU A 128 -10.70 18.74 17.80
CA GLU A 128 -9.94 19.83 18.41
C GLU A 128 -10.70 20.23 19.69
N GLU A 129 -10.32 19.66 20.83
CA GLU A 129 -10.59 20.30 22.11
C GLU A 129 -9.72 21.56 22.18
N GLU A 130 -10.32 22.68 21.80
CA GLU A 130 -9.90 24.02 22.18
C GLU A 130 -9.87 24.13 23.72
N GLU A 131 -8.78 23.71 24.36
CA GLU A 131 -8.52 24.11 25.74
C GLU A 131 -7.82 25.47 25.72
N SER A 132 -8.65 26.50 25.52
CA SER A 132 -8.27 27.90 25.70
C SER A 132 -7.69 28.12 27.09
N GLU A 133 -6.45 28.60 27.16
CA GLU A 133 -5.85 29.18 28.36
C GLU A 133 -6.85 30.15 29.02
N LYS A 134 -7.36 29.79 30.20
CA LYS A 134 -7.76 30.78 31.19
C LYS A 134 -6.80 30.69 32.37
N LYS A 135 -5.84 31.61 32.35
CA LYS A 135 -5.23 32.13 33.56
C LYS A 135 -6.31 32.87 34.34
N ASP A 136 -6.57 32.41 35.56
CA ASP A 136 -6.85 33.24 36.72
C ASP A 136 -6.33 32.51 37.97
#